data_AF-A0A7C2LWM3-F1
#
_entry.id   AF-A0A7C2LWM3-F1
#
_cell.length_a   1.000
_cell.length_b   1.000
_cell.length_c   1.000
_cell.angle_alpha   90.00
_cell.angle_beta   90.00
_cell.angle_gamma   90.00
#
_symmetry.space_group_name_H-M   'P 1'
#
loop_
_entity.id
_entity.type
_entity.pdbx_description
1 polymer ?
#
loop_
_entity_poly.entity_id
_entity_poly.type
_entity_poly.pdbx_seq_one_letter_code
_entity_poly.pdbx_strand_id
1 'polypeptide(L)'
;MIEFFTSLFQGISLAHLNALLILGLALFGGTIGGRLFQKLKIPQVVGYIAIGILIGQTGFSLVPPETVRQFQPFSYFALGLISFMIGGELKFTTLRKYGRQFFSILFMEALGAFFFVGIIVSIIAYLLLQNPVQAVLTGLLLGSIAAATAPAATTDVLWEYRTRGPLTSTVFGIVALDDILALLLFAVSSSVATAFLGQGGGMAGELGNLAWEVGGALVIGGGSGFLLSQLLKVFRDEDKTLTFGLGAILLTLGLATTLKVDMLLSSMTMGILITNIAPRRSEEVFHLLRRVSTPIYVL
;
A
#
# COMPACT_ATOMS: atom_id res chain seq x y z
N MET A 1 -23.89 -15.50 22.35
CA MET A 1 -22.44 -15.73 22.50
C MET A 1 -21.66 -14.42 22.47
N ILE A 2 -21.89 -13.54 21.50
CA ILE A 2 -21.33 -12.16 21.48
C ILE A 2 -21.73 -11.39 22.74
N GLU A 3 -23.01 -11.41 23.11
CA GLU A 3 -23.52 -10.74 24.32
C GLU A 3 -22.83 -11.18 25.63
N PHE A 4 -22.48 -12.46 25.74
CA PHE A 4 -21.77 -13.03 26.90
C PHE A 4 -20.30 -12.58 26.96
N PHE A 5 -19.63 -12.43 25.82
CA PHE A 5 -18.29 -11.86 25.80
C PHE A 5 -18.32 -10.36 26.09
N THR A 6 -19.25 -9.60 25.51
CA THR A 6 -19.42 -8.18 25.85
C THR A 6 -19.74 -7.97 27.33
N SER A 7 -20.54 -8.83 27.97
CA SER A 7 -20.81 -8.71 29.41
C SER A 7 -19.60 -9.08 30.29
N LEU A 8 -18.73 -9.99 29.84
CA LEU A 8 -17.46 -10.29 30.51
C LEU A 8 -16.48 -9.09 30.47
N PHE A 9 -16.54 -8.31 29.38
CA PHE A 9 -15.71 -7.11 29.19
C PHE A 9 -16.36 -5.81 29.69
N GLN A 10 -17.63 -5.81 30.13
CA GLN A 10 -18.31 -4.64 30.69
C GLN A 10 -17.76 -4.17 32.05
N GLY A 11 -17.07 -5.06 32.80
CA GLY A 11 -16.42 -4.73 34.08
C GLY A 11 -15.02 -4.11 33.94
N ILE A 12 -14.42 -4.17 32.75
CA ILE A 12 -13.20 -3.46 32.40
C ILE A 12 -13.68 -2.18 31.71
N SER A 13 -13.25 -1.00 32.13
CA SER A 13 -13.61 0.23 31.41
C SER A 13 -13.04 0.14 29.99
N LEU A 14 -13.87 -0.33 29.04
CA LEU A 14 -13.57 -0.47 27.61
C LEU A 14 -13.13 0.86 26.97
N ALA A 15 -13.32 1.97 27.70
CA ALA A 15 -12.91 3.31 27.31
C ALA A 15 -11.38 3.48 27.14
N HIS A 16 -10.52 2.66 27.74
CA HIS A 16 -9.06 2.81 27.60
C HIS A 16 -8.33 1.47 27.69
N LEU A 17 -8.59 0.53 26.77
CA LEU A 17 -7.61 -0.53 26.53
C LEU A 17 -6.31 0.15 26.06
N ASN A 18 -5.23 0.00 26.83
CA ASN A 18 -3.93 0.57 26.46
C ASN A 18 -3.49 -0.02 25.11
N ALA A 19 -2.86 0.81 24.28
CA ALA A 19 -2.20 0.44 23.03
C ALA A 19 -1.44 -0.90 23.11
N LEU A 20 -0.72 -1.17 24.20
CA LEU A 20 0.01 -2.44 24.39
C LEU A 20 -0.91 -3.66 24.37
N LEU A 21 -2.10 -3.58 24.99
CA LEU A 21 -3.06 -4.67 24.99
C LEU A 21 -3.65 -4.88 23.60
N ILE A 22 -3.97 -3.79 22.89
CA ILE A 22 -4.51 -3.85 21.53
C ILE A 22 -3.50 -4.49 20.58
N LEU A 23 -2.23 -4.05 20.63
CA LEU A 23 -1.14 -4.64 19.84
C LEU A 23 -0.94 -6.11 20.20
N GLY A 24 -1.02 -6.46 21.49
CA GLY A 24 -0.96 -7.86 21.94
C GLY A 24 -2.10 -8.70 21.37
N LEU A 25 -3.34 -8.21 21.47
CA LEU A 25 -4.52 -8.90 20.92
C LEU A 25 -4.45 -9.04 19.40
N ALA A 26 -4.01 -8.00 18.69
CA ALA A 26 -3.81 -8.03 17.24
C ALA A 26 -2.73 -9.04 16.84
N LEU A 27 -1.56 -9.03 17.49
CA LEU A 27 -0.48 -9.98 17.21
C LEU A 27 -0.87 -11.42 17.52
N PHE A 28 -1.34 -11.70 18.74
CA PHE A 28 -1.70 -13.06 19.15
C PHE A 28 -2.92 -13.55 18.37
N GLY A 29 -3.98 -12.75 18.33
CA GLY A 29 -5.22 -13.07 17.61
C GLY A 29 -4.95 -13.25 16.13
N GLY A 30 -4.28 -12.29 15.49
CA GLY A 30 -3.94 -12.31 14.07
C GLY A 30 -3.06 -13.52 13.71
N THR A 31 -2.03 -13.82 14.50
CA THR A 31 -1.19 -15.01 14.25
C THR A 31 -1.98 -16.31 14.36
N ILE A 32 -2.87 -16.42 15.36
CA ILE A 32 -3.75 -17.59 15.52
C ILE A 32 -4.75 -17.68 14.35
N GLY A 33 -5.37 -16.55 13.99
CA GLY A 33 -6.31 -16.43 12.89
C GLY A 33 -5.69 -16.79 11.55
N GLY A 34 -4.52 -16.23 11.23
CA GLY A 34 -3.76 -16.56 10.02
C GLY A 34 -3.43 -18.06 9.96
N ARG A 35 -3.00 -18.66 11.07
CA ARG A 35 -2.73 -20.12 11.12
C ARG A 35 -3.99 -20.97 10.96
N LEU A 36 -5.12 -20.52 11.48
CA LEU A 36 -6.41 -21.20 11.31
C LEU A 36 -6.86 -21.16 9.85
N PHE A 37 -6.80 -19.99 9.21
CA PHE A 37 -7.14 -19.82 7.80
C PHE A 37 -6.21 -20.61 6.88
N GLN A 38 -4.92 -20.66 7.19
CA GLN A 38 -3.96 -21.47 6.46
C GLN A 38 -4.30 -22.98 6.53
N LYS A 39 -4.77 -23.49 7.69
CA LYS A 39 -5.26 -24.87 7.81
C LYS A 39 -6.48 -25.14 6.91
N LEU A 40 -7.29 -24.12 6.66
CA LEU A 40 -8.43 -24.16 5.73
C LEU A 40 -8.01 -23.94 4.27
N LYS A 41 -6.70 -23.82 3.98
CA LYS A 41 -6.12 -23.52 2.66
C LYS A 41 -6.50 -22.13 2.14
N ILE A 42 -6.76 -21.18 3.04
CA ILE A 42 -7.00 -19.77 2.73
C ILE A 42 -5.75 -18.97 3.11
N PRO A 43 -5.34 -17.94 2.34
CA PRO A 43 -4.15 -17.16 2.67
C PRO A 43 -4.22 -16.50 4.05
N GLN A 44 -3.08 -16.42 4.73
CA GLN A 44 -2.97 -15.96 6.12
C GLN A 44 -3.47 -14.52 6.33
N VAL A 45 -3.26 -13.63 5.35
CA VAL A 45 -3.72 -12.23 5.39
C VAL A 45 -5.23 -12.12 5.58
N VAL A 46 -6.01 -13.05 5.04
CA VAL A 46 -7.46 -13.09 5.25
C VAL A 46 -7.77 -13.33 6.73
N GLY A 47 -6.99 -14.17 7.40
CA GLY A 47 -7.08 -14.41 8.83
C GLY A 47 -6.73 -13.17 9.67
N TYR A 48 -5.71 -12.40 9.27
CA TYR A 48 -5.35 -11.15 9.95
C TYR A 48 -6.49 -10.13 9.87
N ILE A 49 -7.05 -9.93 8.67
CA ILE A 49 -8.18 -9.03 8.44
C ILE A 49 -9.42 -9.49 9.21
N ALA A 50 -9.73 -10.79 9.20
CA ALA A 50 -10.87 -11.35 9.93
C ALA A 50 -10.75 -11.09 11.45
N ILE A 51 -9.56 -11.25 12.02
CA ILE A 51 -9.32 -10.93 13.43
C ILE A 51 -9.46 -9.42 13.66
N GLY A 52 -8.91 -8.58 12.79
CA GLY A 52 -9.07 -7.12 12.85
C GLY A 52 -10.54 -6.69 12.87
N ILE A 53 -11.38 -7.29 12.02
CA ILE A 53 -12.83 -7.06 11.98
C ILE A 53 -13.50 -7.52 13.28
N LEU A 54 -13.08 -8.66 13.84
CA LEU A 54 -13.61 -9.20 15.08
C LEU A 54 -13.24 -8.36 16.31
N ILE A 55 -12.01 -7.85 16.42
CA ILE A 55 -11.60 -7.03 17.57
C ILE A 55 -12.00 -5.56 17.41
N GLY A 56 -12.11 -5.09 16.17
CA GLY A 56 -12.47 -3.72 15.83
C GLY A 56 -13.93 -3.38 16.11
N GLN A 57 -14.33 -2.19 15.65
CA GLN A 57 -15.66 -1.62 15.89
C GLN A 57 -16.81 -2.51 15.40
N THR A 58 -16.62 -3.25 14.31
CA THR A 58 -17.67 -4.10 13.72
C THR A 58 -17.93 -5.39 14.49
N GLY A 59 -16.96 -5.86 15.27
CA GLY A 59 -17.05 -7.10 16.05
C GLY A 59 -17.31 -6.83 17.53
N PHE A 60 -16.32 -7.07 18.36
CA PHE A 60 -16.36 -6.90 19.82
C PHE A 60 -16.25 -5.44 20.27
N SER A 61 -16.01 -4.49 19.35
CA SER A 61 -15.86 -3.06 19.66
C SER A 61 -14.76 -2.77 20.69
N LEU A 62 -13.65 -3.52 20.66
CA LEU A 62 -12.53 -3.35 21.60
C LEU A 62 -11.60 -2.21 21.19
N VAL A 63 -11.61 -1.82 19.90
CA VAL A 63 -10.77 -0.76 19.34
C VAL A 63 -11.64 0.40 18.84
N PRO A 64 -11.68 1.53 19.56
CA PRO A 64 -12.38 2.73 19.13
C PRO A 64 -11.77 3.36 17.85
N PRO A 65 -12.56 4.09 17.04
CA PRO A 65 -12.08 4.77 15.83
C PRO A 65 -10.91 5.73 16.08
N GLU A 66 -10.89 6.40 17.24
CA GLU A 66 -9.83 7.32 17.64
C GLU A 66 -8.50 6.58 17.80
N THR A 67 -8.54 5.38 18.39
CA THR A 67 -7.37 4.52 18.54
C THR A 67 -6.88 4.01 17.18
N VAL A 68 -7.80 3.65 16.26
CA VAL A 68 -7.42 3.30 14.88
C VAL A 68 -6.65 4.44 14.21
N ARG A 69 -7.09 5.69 14.38
CA ARG A 69 -6.38 6.87 13.86
C ARG A 69 -5.02 7.07 14.50
N GLN A 70 -4.87 6.79 15.80
CA GLN A 70 -3.57 6.85 16.49
C GLN A 70 -2.57 5.83 15.95
N PHE A 71 -3.05 4.67 15.47
CA PHE A 71 -2.22 3.63 14.87
C PHE A 71 -1.94 3.82 13.37
N GLN A 72 -2.53 4.83 12.72
CA GLN A 72 -2.31 5.12 11.29
C GLN A 72 -0.82 5.20 10.87
N PRO A 73 0.11 5.77 11.68
CA PRO A 73 1.54 5.74 11.36
C PRO A 73 2.12 4.33 11.24
N PHE A 74 1.62 3.35 12.00
CA PHE A 74 2.03 1.94 11.88
C PHE A 74 1.56 1.34 10.55
N SER A 75 0.34 1.64 10.12
CA SER A 75 -0.16 1.22 8.81
C SER A 75 0.69 1.81 7.67
N TYR A 76 1.05 3.08 7.76
CA TYR A 76 1.96 3.72 6.78
C TYR A 76 3.34 3.07 6.79
N PHE A 77 3.87 2.73 7.96
CA PHE A 77 5.14 2.02 8.04
C PHE A 77 5.07 0.62 7.42
N ALA A 78 4.02 -0.15 7.71
CA ALA A 78 3.81 -1.47 7.13
C ALA A 78 3.69 -1.40 5.60
N LEU A 79 2.87 -0.49 5.07
CA LEU A 79 2.71 -0.28 3.62
C LEU A 79 4.02 0.20 2.98
N GLY A 80 4.74 1.11 3.62
CA GLY A 80 6.03 1.59 3.14
C GLY A 80 7.10 0.49 3.11
N LEU A 81 7.13 -0.40 4.11
CA LEU A 81 7.99 -1.58 4.12
C LEU A 81 7.66 -2.53 2.96
N ILE A 82 6.37 -2.78 2.71
CA ILE A 82 5.91 -3.58 1.57
C ILE A 82 6.34 -2.93 0.25
N SER A 83 6.11 -1.63 0.08
CA SER A 83 6.50 -0.89 -1.12
C SER A 83 8.01 -0.92 -1.36
N PHE A 84 8.81 -0.77 -0.30
CA PHE A 84 10.27 -0.90 -0.39
C PHE A 84 10.67 -2.30 -0.88
N MET A 85 10.11 -3.35 -0.27
CA MET A 85 10.37 -4.75 -0.65
C MET A 85 9.99 -5.04 -2.11
N ILE A 86 8.87 -4.49 -2.59
CA ILE A 86 8.44 -4.62 -4.00
C ILE A 86 9.44 -3.92 -4.92
N GLY A 87 9.87 -2.70 -4.57
CA GLY A 87 10.93 -2.02 -5.29
C GLY A 87 12.21 -2.87 -5.39
N GLY A 88 12.49 -3.64 -4.35
CA GLY A 88 13.59 -4.60 -4.28
C GLY A 88 13.58 -5.69 -5.37
N GLU A 89 12.41 -6.08 -5.86
CA GLU A 89 12.24 -7.10 -6.91
C GLU A 89 12.44 -6.53 -8.33
N LEU A 90 12.45 -5.21 -8.50
CA LEU A 90 12.48 -4.53 -9.79
C LEU A 90 13.91 -4.23 -10.25
N LYS A 91 14.58 -5.28 -10.70
CA LYS A 91 15.89 -5.16 -11.35
C LYS A 91 15.73 -4.52 -12.75
N PHE A 92 16.60 -3.59 -13.12
CA PHE A 92 16.60 -2.96 -14.45
C PHE A 92 16.77 -3.99 -15.58
N THR A 93 17.46 -5.10 -15.31
CA THR A 93 17.55 -6.23 -16.23
C THR A 93 16.19 -6.88 -16.48
N THR A 94 15.36 -7.03 -15.45
CA THR A 94 13.98 -7.53 -15.54
C THR A 94 13.10 -6.55 -16.30
N LEU A 95 13.14 -5.26 -15.95
CA LEU A 95 12.39 -4.21 -16.65
C LEU A 95 12.76 -4.11 -18.12
N ARG A 96 14.04 -4.22 -18.47
CA ARG A 96 14.49 -4.20 -19.87
C ARG A 96 14.04 -5.43 -20.65
N LYS A 97 13.96 -6.60 -19.99
CA LYS A 97 13.56 -7.85 -20.63
C LYS A 97 12.05 -7.96 -20.84
N TYR A 98 11.26 -7.53 -19.85
CA TYR A 98 9.79 -7.73 -19.85
C TYR A 98 8.99 -6.43 -19.96
N GLY A 99 9.64 -5.27 -20.03
CA GLY A 99 8.98 -3.97 -19.95
C GLY A 99 7.83 -3.78 -20.93
N ARG A 100 7.99 -4.19 -22.20
CA ARG A 100 6.90 -4.09 -23.19
C ARG A 100 5.65 -4.88 -22.76
N GLN A 101 5.85 -6.07 -22.20
CA GLN A 101 4.75 -6.88 -21.68
C GLN A 101 4.12 -6.24 -20.44
N PHE A 102 4.93 -5.70 -19.52
CA PHE A 102 4.44 -5.03 -18.32
C PHE A 102 3.58 -3.82 -18.68
N PHE A 103 4.06 -2.95 -19.57
CA PHE A 103 3.30 -1.79 -20.02
C PHE A 103 2.01 -2.19 -20.73
N SER A 104 2.02 -3.21 -21.60
CA SER A 104 0.78 -3.65 -22.26
C SER A 104 -0.27 -4.15 -21.28
N ILE A 105 0.13 -4.94 -20.27
CA ILE A 105 -0.81 -5.43 -19.25
C ILE A 105 -1.30 -4.27 -18.40
N LEU A 106 -0.39 -3.44 -17.89
CA LEU A 106 -0.69 -2.26 -17.09
C LEU A 106 -1.74 -1.36 -17.76
N PHE A 107 -1.51 -0.98 -19.03
CA PHE A 107 -2.46 -0.12 -19.74
C PHE A 107 -3.80 -0.82 -20.00
N MET A 108 -3.80 -2.12 -20.36
CA MET A 108 -5.04 -2.83 -20.59
C MET A 108 -5.86 -3.01 -19.32
N GLU A 109 -5.23 -3.36 -18.20
CA GLU A 109 -5.96 -3.58 -16.94
C GLU A 109 -6.44 -2.26 -16.34
N ALA A 110 -5.58 -1.22 -16.28
CA ALA A 110 -5.94 0.05 -15.65
C ALA A 110 -6.97 0.81 -16.48
N LEU A 111 -6.77 0.94 -17.80
CA LEU A 111 -7.76 1.58 -18.68
C LEU A 111 -9.01 0.71 -18.80
N GLY A 112 -8.86 -0.61 -18.84
CA GLY A 112 -9.98 -1.55 -18.83
C GLY A 112 -10.86 -1.34 -17.59
N ALA A 113 -10.28 -1.41 -16.40
CA ALA A 113 -10.96 -1.15 -15.14
C ALA A 113 -11.60 0.25 -15.13
N PHE A 114 -10.84 1.28 -15.51
CA PHE A 114 -11.33 2.66 -15.61
C PHE A 114 -12.59 2.79 -16.46
N PHE A 115 -12.55 2.31 -17.70
CA PHE A 115 -13.68 2.44 -18.62
C PHE A 115 -14.84 1.53 -18.23
N PHE A 116 -14.59 0.26 -17.91
CA PHE A 116 -15.67 -0.67 -17.55
C PHE A 116 -16.39 -0.22 -16.27
N VAL A 117 -15.65 0.06 -15.21
CA VAL A 117 -16.24 0.53 -13.95
C VAL A 117 -16.87 1.91 -14.15
N GLY A 118 -16.19 2.83 -14.84
CA GLY A 118 -16.70 4.17 -15.06
C GLY A 118 -18.00 4.20 -15.86
N ILE A 119 -18.14 3.38 -16.90
CA ILE A 119 -19.37 3.27 -17.69
C ILE A 119 -20.49 2.65 -16.85
N ILE A 120 -20.23 1.51 -16.18
CA ILE A 120 -21.24 0.81 -15.38
C ILE A 120 -21.74 1.71 -14.24
N VAL A 121 -20.82 2.34 -13.52
CA VAL A 121 -21.15 3.28 -12.43
C VAL A 121 -21.92 4.47 -12.98
N SER A 122 -21.54 5.03 -14.14
CA SER A 122 -22.29 6.14 -14.75
C SER A 122 -23.73 5.74 -15.06
N ILE A 123 -23.96 4.53 -15.60
CA ILE A 123 -25.30 4.03 -15.89
C ILE A 123 -26.11 3.88 -14.60
N ILE A 124 -25.54 3.23 -13.58
CA ILE A 124 -26.21 3.03 -12.29
C ILE A 124 -26.51 4.38 -11.62
N ALA A 125 -25.53 5.28 -11.59
CA ALA A 125 -25.68 6.61 -11.01
C ALA A 125 -26.76 7.42 -11.75
N TYR A 126 -26.85 7.31 -13.07
CA TYR A 126 -27.91 7.96 -13.84
C TYR A 126 -29.30 7.45 -13.47
N LEU A 127 -29.46 6.13 -13.28
CA LEU A 127 -30.73 5.53 -12.87
C LEU A 127 -31.17 5.99 -11.47
N LEU A 128 -30.23 6.27 -10.56
CA LEU A 128 -30.50 6.68 -9.18
C LEU A 128 -30.69 8.19 -9.03
N LEU A 129 -29.82 9.00 -9.64
CA LEU A 129 -29.76 10.44 -9.46
C LEU A 129 -30.61 11.20 -10.48
N GLN A 130 -30.92 10.57 -11.63
CA GLN A 130 -31.59 11.17 -12.77
C GLN A 130 -30.90 12.45 -13.30
N ASN A 131 -29.61 12.63 -12.98
CA ASN A 131 -28.80 13.75 -13.43
C ASN A 131 -27.62 13.20 -14.26
N PRO A 132 -27.59 13.44 -15.60
CA PRO A 132 -26.58 12.86 -16.47
C PRO A 132 -25.18 13.37 -16.17
N VAL A 133 -25.03 14.63 -15.77
CA VAL A 133 -23.72 15.22 -15.47
C VAL A 133 -23.15 14.58 -14.20
N GLN A 134 -23.92 14.56 -13.11
CA GLN A 134 -23.46 13.96 -11.86
C GLN A 134 -23.17 12.46 -12.00
N ALA A 135 -23.96 11.75 -12.81
CA ALA A 135 -23.75 10.35 -13.09
C ALA A 135 -22.41 10.09 -13.78
N VAL A 136 -22.10 10.85 -14.85
CA VAL A 136 -20.82 10.73 -15.57
C VAL A 136 -19.64 11.12 -14.68
N LEU A 137 -19.75 12.19 -13.90
CA LEU A 137 -18.68 12.59 -12.97
C LEU A 137 -18.42 11.54 -11.90
N THR A 138 -19.48 10.91 -11.37
CA THR A 138 -19.35 9.82 -10.39
C THR A 138 -18.65 8.61 -11.01
N GLY A 139 -19.06 8.22 -12.23
CA GLY A 139 -18.39 7.13 -12.95
C GLY A 139 -16.94 7.46 -13.28
N LEU A 140 -16.64 8.69 -13.68
CA LEU A 140 -15.28 9.13 -13.99
C LEU A 140 -14.34 9.02 -12.78
N LEU A 141 -14.81 9.49 -11.61
CA LEU A 141 -14.05 9.43 -10.36
C LEU A 141 -13.90 7.99 -9.85
N LEU A 142 -15.00 7.24 -9.75
CA LEU A 142 -14.94 5.85 -9.27
C LEU A 142 -14.21 4.93 -10.24
N GLY A 143 -14.30 5.18 -11.55
CA GLY A 143 -13.49 4.51 -12.56
C GLY A 143 -12.00 4.74 -12.35
N SER A 144 -11.57 5.99 -12.08
CA SER A 144 -10.15 6.27 -11.79
C SER A 144 -9.66 5.61 -10.51
N ILE A 145 -10.49 5.55 -9.46
CA ILE A 145 -10.15 4.87 -8.21
C ILE A 145 -10.06 3.35 -8.44
N ALA A 146 -10.95 2.78 -9.25
CA ALA A 146 -10.96 1.35 -9.56
C ALA A 146 -9.76 0.90 -10.41
N ALA A 147 -9.06 1.82 -11.07
CA ALA A 147 -7.83 1.51 -11.78
C ALA A 147 -6.64 1.24 -10.85
N ALA A 148 -6.71 1.63 -9.57
CA ALA A 148 -5.63 1.41 -8.60
C ALA A 148 -5.63 -0.02 -8.05
N THR A 149 -4.51 -0.74 -8.20
CA THR A 149 -4.30 -2.09 -7.69
C THR A 149 -3.36 -2.11 -6.49
N ALA A 150 -3.83 -2.62 -5.35
CA ALA A 150 -3.03 -2.66 -4.12
C ALA A 150 -2.02 -3.83 -4.10
N PRO A 151 -0.72 -3.57 -3.88
CA PRO A 151 0.29 -4.63 -3.83
C PRO A 151 0.22 -5.59 -2.65
N ALA A 152 -0.18 -5.08 -1.50
CA ALA A 152 0.17 -5.66 -0.21
C ALA A 152 -0.39 -7.09 -0.04
N ALA A 153 -1.69 -7.25 -0.24
CA ALA A 153 -2.36 -8.53 -0.08
C ALA A 153 -1.81 -9.56 -1.08
N THR A 154 -1.76 -9.21 -2.37
CA THR A 154 -1.27 -10.11 -3.43
C THR A 154 0.18 -10.52 -3.20
N THR A 155 1.02 -9.57 -2.80
CA THR A 155 2.43 -9.80 -2.49
C THR A 155 2.60 -10.74 -1.30
N ASP A 156 1.81 -10.57 -0.24
CA ASP A 156 1.84 -11.48 0.91
C ASP A 156 1.46 -12.90 0.51
N VAL A 157 0.42 -13.07 -0.33
CA VAL A 157 0.06 -14.40 -0.86
C VAL A 157 1.20 -15.00 -1.69
N LEU A 158 1.78 -14.23 -2.62
CA LEU A 158 2.89 -14.72 -3.46
C LEU A 158 4.09 -15.16 -2.62
N TRP A 159 4.36 -14.47 -1.51
CA TRP A 159 5.42 -14.79 -0.57
C TRP A 159 5.10 -15.96 0.35
N GLU A 160 3.86 -16.03 0.88
CA GLU A 160 3.37 -17.14 1.69
C GLU A 160 3.54 -18.47 0.96
N TYR A 161 3.10 -18.51 -0.31
CA TYR A 161 3.23 -19.69 -1.17
C TYR A 161 4.61 -19.84 -1.82
N ARG A 162 5.57 -18.95 -1.52
CA ARG A 162 6.95 -18.95 -2.04
C ARG A 162 6.99 -19.08 -3.58
N THR A 163 6.05 -18.43 -4.25
CA THR A 163 5.91 -18.50 -5.71
C THR A 163 7.10 -17.86 -6.41
N ARG A 164 7.48 -18.41 -7.57
CA ARG A 164 8.54 -17.89 -8.43
C ARG A 164 8.20 -18.17 -9.88
N GLY A 165 8.65 -17.30 -10.77
CA GLY A 165 8.52 -17.49 -12.21
C GLY A 165 8.02 -16.24 -12.93
N PRO A 166 7.75 -16.34 -14.24
CA PRO A 166 7.38 -15.20 -15.08
C PRO A 166 6.13 -14.47 -14.59
N LEU A 167 5.12 -15.18 -14.10
CA LEU A 167 3.88 -14.58 -13.59
C LEU A 167 4.15 -13.76 -12.32
N THR A 168 4.85 -14.33 -11.33
CA THR A 168 5.21 -13.61 -10.08
C THR A 168 6.01 -12.34 -10.38
N SER A 169 7.02 -12.42 -11.26
CA SER A 169 7.79 -11.24 -11.67
C SER A 169 6.96 -10.22 -12.43
N THR A 170 5.98 -10.68 -13.20
CA THR A 170 5.04 -9.81 -13.93
C THR A 170 4.12 -9.07 -12.97
N VAL A 171 3.56 -9.74 -11.97
CA VAL A 171 2.72 -9.12 -10.94
C VAL A 171 3.50 -8.05 -10.17
N PHE A 172 4.71 -8.36 -9.69
CA PHE A 172 5.55 -7.34 -9.03
C PHE A 172 5.88 -6.16 -9.94
N GLY A 173 6.19 -6.44 -11.20
CA GLY A 173 6.47 -5.43 -12.22
C GLY A 173 5.33 -4.46 -12.46
N ILE A 174 4.11 -5.00 -12.63
CA ILE A 174 2.92 -4.23 -12.95
C ILE A 174 2.47 -3.40 -11.75
N VAL A 175 2.32 -4.03 -10.59
CA VAL A 175 1.82 -3.39 -9.38
C VAL A 175 2.70 -2.22 -8.94
N ALA A 176 4.00 -2.28 -9.22
CA ALA A 176 4.92 -1.18 -8.94
C ALA A 176 4.73 0.04 -9.85
N LEU A 177 4.29 -0.18 -11.09
CA LEU A 177 4.06 0.87 -12.08
C LEU A 177 2.63 1.41 -12.03
N ASP A 178 1.70 0.66 -11.44
CA ASP A 178 0.26 0.92 -11.46
C ASP A 178 -0.14 2.20 -10.72
N ASP A 179 0.52 2.48 -9.60
CA ASP A 179 0.20 3.64 -8.74
C ASP A 179 0.31 4.97 -9.49
N ILE A 180 1.32 5.12 -10.36
CA ILE A 180 1.52 6.33 -11.17
C ILE A 180 0.37 6.50 -12.18
N LEU A 181 -0.06 5.41 -12.81
CA LEU A 181 -1.13 5.46 -13.81
C LEU A 181 -2.49 5.75 -13.15
N ALA A 182 -2.75 5.15 -11.99
CA ALA A 182 -3.96 5.43 -11.21
C ALA A 182 -4.03 6.88 -10.73
N LEU A 183 -2.93 7.43 -10.21
CA LEU A 183 -2.85 8.85 -9.84
C LEU A 183 -3.05 9.78 -11.04
N LEU A 184 -2.49 9.44 -12.21
CA LEU A 184 -2.73 10.19 -13.44
C LEU A 184 -4.20 10.18 -13.86
N LEU A 185 -4.83 9.00 -13.88
CA LEU A 185 -6.26 8.88 -14.19
C LEU A 185 -7.10 9.67 -13.19
N PHE A 186 -6.79 9.59 -11.89
CA PHE A 186 -7.50 10.33 -10.86
C PHE A 186 -7.33 11.85 -10.98
N ALA A 187 -6.12 12.34 -11.26
CA ALA A 187 -5.87 13.76 -11.44
C ALA A 187 -6.65 14.33 -12.64
N VAL A 188 -6.68 13.61 -13.76
CA VAL A 188 -7.47 13.99 -14.95
C VAL A 188 -8.96 13.95 -14.62
N SER A 189 -9.45 12.86 -14.00
CA SER A 189 -10.86 12.70 -13.61
C SER A 189 -11.33 13.78 -12.64
N SER A 190 -10.53 14.06 -11.62
CA SER A 190 -10.78 15.10 -10.61
C SER A 190 -10.82 16.48 -11.25
N SER A 191 -9.86 16.81 -12.12
CA SER A 191 -9.84 18.08 -12.85
C SER A 191 -11.08 18.30 -13.70
N VAL A 192 -11.54 17.26 -14.40
CA VAL A 192 -12.79 17.33 -15.16
C VAL A 192 -13.97 17.54 -14.22
N ALA A 193 -14.05 16.81 -13.11
CA ALA A 193 -15.13 16.95 -12.14
C ALA A 193 -15.20 18.36 -11.51
N THR A 194 -14.07 18.93 -11.08
CA THR A 194 -14.03 20.27 -10.48
C THR A 194 -14.38 21.37 -11.47
N ALA A 195 -13.93 21.24 -12.73
CA ALA A 195 -14.29 22.16 -13.80
C ALA A 195 -15.81 22.22 -14.05
N PHE A 196 -16.50 21.08 -14.04
CA PHE A 196 -17.96 21.03 -14.19
C PHE A 196 -18.72 21.54 -12.95
N LEU A 197 -18.12 21.47 -11.76
CA LEU A 197 -18.70 22.00 -10.52
C LEU A 197 -18.48 23.50 -10.32
N GLY A 198 -17.78 24.17 -11.25
CA GLY A 198 -17.44 25.59 -11.13
C GLY A 198 -16.45 25.89 -10.00
N GLN A 199 -15.82 24.86 -9.43
CA GLN A 199 -14.78 24.99 -8.41
C GLN A 199 -13.44 25.08 -9.15
N GLY A 200 -12.95 26.30 -9.32
CA GLY A 200 -11.74 26.61 -10.09
C GLY A 200 -10.50 25.93 -9.54
N GLY A 201 -10.12 24.81 -10.16
CA GLY A 201 -8.80 24.21 -10.14
C GLY A 201 -8.51 23.75 -11.56
N GLY A 202 -8.01 24.67 -12.41
CA GLY A 202 -7.78 24.35 -13.83
C GLY A 202 -6.87 23.13 -13.98
N MET A 203 -6.98 22.42 -15.11
CA MET A 203 -6.21 21.20 -15.42
C MET A 203 -4.70 21.33 -15.17
N ALA A 204 -4.14 22.54 -15.35
CA ALA A 204 -2.75 22.83 -15.03
C ALA A 204 -2.41 22.69 -13.54
N GLY A 205 -3.33 23.00 -12.63
CA GLY A 205 -3.15 22.88 -11.18
C GLY A 205 -3.12 21.41 -10.73
N GLU A 206 -4.08 20.61 -11.18
CA GLU A 206 -4.15 19.18 -10.85
C GLU A 206 -2.96 18.40 -11.44
N LEU A 207 -2.59 18.68 -12.69
CA LEU A 207 -1.39 18.10 -13.29
C LEU A 207 -0.10 18.59 -12.60
N GLY A 208 -0.08 19.82 -12.10
CA GLY A 208 1.02 20.35 -11.30
C GLY A 208 1.16 19.64 -9.96
N ASN A 209 0.05 19.38 -9.26
CA ASN A 209 0.02 18.60 -8.03
C ASN A 209 0.50 17.16 -8.28
N LEU A 210 0.01 16.50 -9.33
CA LEU A 210 0.46 15.16 -9.70
C LEU A 210 1.97 15.15 -10.01
N ALA A 211 2.46 16.14 -10.75
CA ALA A 211 3.89 16.25 -11.07
C ALA A 211 4.73 16.45 -9.80
N TRP A 212 4.23 17.20 -8.82
CA TRP A 212 4.87 17.36 -7.51
C TRP A 212 4.85 16.06 -6.71
N GLU A 213 3.72 15.37 -6.65
CA GLU A 213 3.56 14.12 -5.91
C GLU A 213 4.47 13.01 -6.46
N VAL A 214 4.44 12.79 -7.78
CA VAL A 214 5.23 11.75 -8.45
C VAL A 214 6.70 12.17 -8.52
N GLY A 215 6.99 13.38 -9.01
CA GLY A 215 8.36 13.87 -9.18
C GLY A 215 9.09 14.00 -7.85
N GLY A 216 8.42 14.54 -6.84
CA GLY A 216 8.96 14.65 -5.49
C GLY A 216 9.19 13.27 -4.85
N ALA A 217 8.29 12.31 -5.05
CA ALA A 217 8.47 10.95 -4.58
C ALA A 217 9.70 10.26 -5.20
N LEU A 218 9.90 10.42 -6.52
CA LEU A 218 11.07 9.89 -7.22
C LEU A 218 12.38 10.50 -6.69
N VAL A 219 12.39 11.81 -6.42
CA VAL A 219 13.56 12.52 -5.88
C VAL A 219 13.86 12.08 -4.45
N ILE A 220 12.86 12.04 -3.56
CA ILE A 220 13.06 11.61 -2.17
C ILE A 220 13.50 10.14 -2.14
N GLY A 221 12.78 9.25 -2.83
CA GLY A 221 13.10 7.84 -2.86
C GLY A 221 14.48 7.56 -3.46
N GLY A 222 14.82 8.23 -4.56
CA GLY A 222 16.15 8.13 -5.17
C GLY A 222 17.26 8.67 -4.27
N GLY A 223 17.03 9.80 -3.59
CA GLY A 223 17.95 10.37 -2.61
C GLY A 223 18.18 9.43 -1.42
N SER A 224 17.10 8.93 -0.81
CA SER A 224 17.16 7.98 0.30
C SER A 224 17.83 6.67 -0.08
N GLY A 225 17.54 6.12 -1.26
CA GLY A 225 18.17 4.89 -1.74
C GLY A 225 19.66 5.06 -1.98
N PHE A 226 20.06 6.21 -2.51
CA PHE A 226 21.47 6.51 -2.70
C PHE A 226 22.18 6.66 -1.35
N LEU A 227 21.60 7.41 -0.42
CA LEU A 227 22.12 7.58 0.94
C LEU A 227 22.28 6.23 1.66
N LEU A 228 21.23 5.39 1.64
CA LEU A 228 21.27 4.06 2.23
C LEU A 228 22.39 3.21 1.59
N SER A 229 22.56 3.28 0.26
CA SER A 229 23.64 2.55 -0.42
C SER A 229 25.04 2.99 0.02
N GLN A 230 25.24 4.26 0.37
CA GLN A 230 26.51 4.77 0.89
C GLN A 230 26.73 4.32 2.35
N LEU A 231 25.70 4.39 3.19
CA LEU A 231 25.78 3.94 4.59
C LEU A 231 26.16 2.45 4.68
N LEU A 232 25.57 1.62 3.82
CA LEU A 232 25.89 0.19 3.72
C LEU A 232 27.28 -0.11 3.12
N LYS A 233 28.03 0.89 2.63
CA LYS A 233 29.47 0.72 2.33
C LYS A 233 30.31 0.69 3.60
N VAL A 234 29.88 1.45 4.60
CA VAL A 234 30.64 1.69 5.82
C VAL A 234 30.30 0.66 6.88
N PHE A 235 29.01 0.38 7.06
CA PHE A 235 28.52 -0.55 8.09
C PHE A 235 28.21 -1.91 7.48
N ARG A 236 28.71 -2.99 8.10
CA ARG A 236 28.57 -4.38 7.63
C ARG A 236 27.97 -5.34 8.65
N ASP A 237 27.61 -4.84 9.83
CA ASP A 237 27.00 -5.66 10.88
C ASP A 237 25.50 -5.82 10.58
N GLU A 238 24.95 -7.03 10.67
CA GLU A 238 23.54 -7.31 10.38
C GLU A 238 22.58 -6.40 11.17
N ASP A 239 22.85 -6.18 12.47
CA ASP A 239 22.04 -5.31 13.33
C ASP A 239 22.01 -3.86 12.84
N LYS A 240 23.16 -3.34 12.39
CA LYS A 240 23.26 -1.99 11.84
C LYS A 240 22.59 -1.92 10.47
N THR A 241 22.77 -2.92 9.62
CA THR A 241 22.10 -3.03 8.32
C THR A 241 20.58 -2.97 8.47
N LEU A 242 20.03 -3.76 9.41
CA LEU A 242 18.60 -3.74 9.72
C LEU A 242 18.15 -2.37 10.25
N THR A 243 18.90 -1.80 11.20
CA THR A 243 18.58 -0.49 11.80
C THR A 243 18.57 0.62 10.76
N PHE A 244 19.58 0.67 9.88
CA PHE A 244 19.62 1.64 8.79
C PHE A 244 18.54 1.39 7.74
N GLY A 245 18.21 0.13 7.45
CA GLY A 245 17.10 -0.20 6.54
C GLY A 245 15.76 0.31 7.05
N LEU A 246 15.39 -0.04 8.30
CA LEU A 246 14.16 0.43 8.94
C LEU A 246 14.15 1.96 9.08
N GLY A 247 15.27 2.54 9.51
CA GLY A 247 15.44 3.98 9.66
C GLY A 247 15.29 4.73 8.33
N ALA A 248 15.87 4.22 7.24
CA ALA A 248 15.74 4.81 5.91
C ALA A 248 14.29 4.76 5.40
N ILE A 249 13.56 3.68 5.66
CA ILE A 249 12.13 3.58 5.33
C ILE A 249 11.34 4.63 6.11
N LEU A 250 11.48 4.67 7.44
CA LEU A 250 10.77 5.63 8.28
C LEU A 250 11.08 7.08 7.89
N LEU A 251 12.36 7.40 7.63
CA LEU A 251 12.77 8.73 7.17
C LEU A 251 12.17 9.07 5.81
N THR A 252 12.18 8.13 4.86
CA THR A 252 11.61 8.34 3.53
C THR A 252 10.11 8.59 3.60
N LEU A 253 9.37 7.80 4.38
CA LEU A 253 7.94 7.97 4.60
C LEU A 253 7.63 9.30 5.31
N GLY A 254 8.39 9.63 6.35
CA GLY A 254 8.23 10.88 7.09
C GLY A 254 8.50 12.12 6.22
N LEU A 255 9.56 12.10 5.41
CA LEU A 255 9.86 13.17 4.47
C LEU A 255 8.78 13.30 3.39
N ALA A 256 8.35 12.17 2.81
CA ALA A 256 7.33 12.16 1.76
C ALA A 256 5.99 12.71 2.27
N THR A 257 5.53 12.24 3.42
CA THR A 257 4.30 12.73 4.06
C THR A 257 4.38 14.20 4.45
N THR A 258 5.54 14.66 4.95
CA THR A 258 5.75 16.08 5.31
C THR A 258 5.71 16.99 4.08
N LEU A 259 6.31 16.55 2.97
CA LEU A 259 6.36 17.29 1.70
C LEU A 259 5.10 17.09 0.84
N LYS A 260 4.12 16.31 1.33
CA LYS A 260 2.89 15.96 0.63
C LYS A 260 3.15 15.37 -0.76
N VAL A 261 4.10 14.44 -0.81
CA VAL A 261 4.38 13.64 -2.00
C VAL A 261 4.05 12.18 -1.72
N ASP A 262 3.99 11.35 -2.76
CA ASP A 262 3.56 9.97 -2.57
C ASP A 262 4.58 9.16 -1.75
N MET A 263 4.15 8.68 -0.58
CA MET A 263 5.01 7.98 0.36
C MET A 263 5.35 6.55 -0.09
N LEU A 264 4.42 5.88 -0.77
CA LEU A 264 4.57 4.49 -1.19
C LEU A 264 5.51 4.41 -2.38
N LEU A 265 5.32 5.29 -3.36
CA LEU A 265 6.21 5.49 -4.50
C LEU A 265 7.61 5.94 -4.05
N SER A 266 7.73 6.80 -3.04
CA SER A 266 9.03 7.19 -2.47
C SER A 266 9.76 5.97 -1.91
N SER A 267 9.09 5.17 -1.08
CA SER A 267 9.66 3.96 -0.47
C SER A 267 10.01 2.91 -1.53
N MET A 268 9.15 2.74 -2.54
CA MET A 268 9.38 1.84 -3.66
C MET A 268 10.57 2.27 -4.51
N THR A 269 10.68 3.55 -4.84
CA THR A 269 11.81 4.11 -5.58
C THR A 269 13.13 3.90 -4.84
N MET A 270 13.11 4.05 -3.51
CA MET A 270 14.27 3.71 -2.67
C MET A 270 14.68 2.24 -2.83
N GLY A 271 13.71 1.31 -2.83
CA GLY A 271 13.91 -0.13 -3.06
C GLY A 271 14.47 -0.44 -4.44
N ILE A 272 13.90 0.18 -5.50
CA ILE A 272 14.39 0.05 -6.87
C ILE A 272 15.85 0.49 -6.95
N LEU A 273 16.16 1.66 -6.39
CA LEU A 273 17.47 2.25 -6.51
C LEU A 273 18.55 1.41 -5.81
N ILE A 274 18.30 0.97 -4.58
CA ILE A 274 19.29 0.17 -3.82
C ILE A 274 19.53 -1.20 -4.48
N THR A 275 18.47 -1.86 -4.98
CA THR A 275 18.60 -3.14 -5.71
C THR A 275 19.49 -3.02 -6.94
N ASN A 276 19.43 -1.89 -7.63
CA ASN A 276 20.14 -1.71 -8.89
C ASN A 276 21.56 -1.11 -8.70
N ILE A 277 21.78 -0.27 -7.70
CA ILE A 277 23.09 0.33 -7.42
C ILE A 277 23.99 -0.59 -6.58
N ALA A 278 23.42 -1.34 -5.63
CA ALA A 278 24.18 -2.18 -4.71
C ALA A 278 23.62 -3.62 -4.58
N PRO A 279 23.56 -4.43 -5.66
CA PRO A 279 22.78 -5.67 -5.69
C PRO A 279 23.11 -6.69 -4.60
N ARG A 280 24.40 -6.84 -4.25
CA ARG A 280 24.81 -7.83 -3.22
C ARG A 280 24.39 -7.42 -1.81
N ARG A 281 24.37 -6.11 -1.53
CA ARG A 281 24.06 -5.59 -0.18
C ARG A 281 22.58 -5.35 0.00
N SER A 282 21.90 -5.00 -1.08
CA SER A 282 20.45 -4.89 -1.08
C SER A 282 19.82 -6.23 -0.69
N GLU A 283 20.34 -7.35 -1.21
CA GLU A 283 19.87 -8.71 -0.83
C GLU A 283 19.93 -8.96 0.69
N GLU A 284 20.98 -8.51 1.36
CA GLU A 284 21.12 -8.60 2.81
C GLU A 284 20.05 -7.76 3.54
N VAL A 285 19.87 -6.50 3.13
CA VAL A 285 18.85 -5.60 3.70
C VAL A 285 17.46 -6.19 3.54
N PHE A 286 17.08 -6.60 2.33
CA PHE A 286 15.74 -7.17 2.07
C PHE A 286 15.52 -8.47 2.85
N HIS A 287 16.54 -9.32 2.98
CA HIS A 287 16.42 -10.55 3.75
C HIS A 287 16.22 -10.28 5.24
N LEU A 288 16.97 -9.33 5.83
CA LEU A 288 16.82 -8.94 7.24
C LEU A 288 15.45 -8.29 7.50
N LEU A 289 15.02 -7.36 6.64
CA LEU A 289 13.72 -6.71 6.75
C LEU A 289 12.56 -7.72 6.65
N ARG A 290 12.66 -8.70 5.76
CA ARG A 290 11.66 -9.76 5.63
C ARG A 290 11.52 -10.63 6.87
N ARG A 291 12.59 -10.82 7.65
CA ARG A 291 12.52 -11.56 8.91
C ARG A 291 11.70 -10.83 9.98
N VAL A 292 11.71 -9.50 9.96
CA VAL A 292 10.99 -8.67 10.95
C VAL A 292 9.65 -8.14 10.43
N SER A 293 9.30 -8.40 9.18
CA SER A 293 8.08 -7.85 8.57
C SER A 293 6.80 -8.58 9.00
N THR A 294 6.87 -9.87 9.33
CA THR A 294 5.66 -10.65 9.68
C THR A 294 4.88 -10.04 10.86
N PRO A 295 5.49 -9.71 12.02
CA PRO A 295 4.75 -9.06 13.10
C PRO A 295 4.17 -7.70 12.70
N ILE A 296 4.85 -6.97 11.82
CA ILE A 296 4.40 -5.66 11.33
C ILE A 296 3.16 -5.81 10.43
N TYR A 297 3.09 -6.87 9.63
CA TYR A 297 1.94 -7.11 8.73
C TYR A 297 0.71 -7.68 9.44
N VAL A 298 0.92 -8.33 10.59
CA VAL A 298 -0.17 -8.85 11.43
C VAL A 298 -0.87 -7.73 12.19
N LEU A 299 -0.13 -6.68 12.54
CA LEU A 299 -0.63 -5.48 13.22
C LEU A 299 -1.39 -4.56 12.27
#